data_AF-A0A832FWF5-F1
#
_entry.id   AF-A0A832FWF5-F1
#
_cell.length_a   1.000
_cell.length_b   1.000
_cell.length_c   1.000
_cell.angle_alpha   90.00
_cell.angle_beta   90.00
_cell.angle_gamma   90.00
#
_symmetry.space_group_name_H-M   'P 1'
#
loop_
_entity.id
_entity.type
_entity.pdbx_description
1 polymer ?
#
loop_
_entity_poly.entity_id
_entity_poly.type
_entity_poly.pdbx_seq_one_letter_code
_entity_poly.pdbx_strand_id
1 'polypeptide(L)' 'MQASMCDETKPLLDIEGLAYIGKIGKLSIHVCGKNKKYIVIETVEGQRLCSPCADEDVISLSVKMIEHYSKSAKLVSS' A
#
# COMPACT_ATOMS: atom_id res chain seq x y z
N MET A 1 8.55 -18.36 0.07
CA MET A 1 7.83 -18.41 -1.22
C MET A 1 6.93 -17.19 -1.29
N GLN A 2 7.28 -16.19 -2.10
CA GLN A 2 6.59 -14.90 -2.17
C GLN A 2 6.67 -14.44 -3.64
N ALA A 3 5.87 -15.02 -4.54
CA ALA A 3 6.12 -14.88 -5.98
C ALA A 3 4.91 -15.06 -6.93
N SER A 4 3.66 -14.82 -6.51
CA SER A 4 2.51 -14.98 -7.44
C SER A 4 1.48 -13.85 -7.44
N MET A 5 1.61 -12.81 -6.59
CA MET A 5 0.57 -11.77 -6.46
C MET A 5 1.04 -10.35 -6.79
N CYS A 6 2.35 -10.15 -6.99
CA CYS A 6 2.97 -8.84 -7.10
C CYS A 6 3.75 -8.73 -8.41
N ASP A 7 3.54 -7.66 -9.17
CA ASP A 7 4.36 -7.34 -10.34
C ASP A 7 5.71 -6.77 -9.91
N GLU A 8 5.73 -5.99 -8.82
CA GLU A 8 6.94 -5.37 -8.29
C GLU A 8 6.84 -5.14 -6.77
N THR A 9 8.00 -5.12 -6.09
CA THR A 9 8.11 -4.69 -4.69
C THR A 9 8.58 -3.24 -4.61
N LYS A 10 7.84 -2.40 -3.88
CA LYS A 10 8.14 -0.98 -3.64
C LYS A 10 8.24 -0.66 -2.14
N PRO A 11 9.15 0.23 -1.72
CA PRO A 11 9.16 0.75 -0.34
C PRO A 11 7.80 1.29 0.10
N LEU A 12 7.52 1.25 1.41
CA LEU A 12 6.26 1.78 1.96
C LEU A 12 6.05 3.27 1.61
N LEU A 13 7.13 4.05 1.62
CA LEU A 13 7.08 5.48 1.25
C LEU A 13 6.60 5.70 -0.19
N ASP A 14 7.01 4.85 -1.13
CA ASP A 14 6.57 4.94 -2.53
C ASP A 14 5.07 4.61 -2.64
N ILE A 15 4.61 3.60 -1.90
CA ILE A 15 3.19 3.23 -1.83
C ILE A 15 2.37 4.36 -1.22
N GLU A 16 2.84 4.99 -0.14
CA GLU A 16 2.21 6.17 0.46
C GLU A 16 2.19 7.35 -0.52
N GLY A 17 3.26 7.56 -1.28
CA GLY A 17 3.32 8.55 -2.36
C GLY A 17 2.27 8.31 -3.45
N LEU A 18 2.05 7.05 -3.84
CA LEU A 18 0.98 6.68 -4.77
C LEU A 18 -0.42 6.98 -4.20
N ALA A 19 -0.61 6.81 -2.89
CA ALA A 19 -1.85 7.20 -2.22
C ALA A 19 -2.05 8.72 -2.28
N TYR A 20 -1.00 9.49 -2.00
CA TYR A 20 -0.99 10.95 -2.04
C TYR A 20 -1.40 11.51 -3.41
N ILE A 21 -0.89 10.92 -4.49
CA ILE A 21 -1.26 11.33 -5.86
C ILE A 21 -2.52 10.63 -6.41
N GLY A 22 -3.27 9.90 -5.58
CA GLY A 22 -4.54 9.27 -5.96
C GLY A 22 -4.41 8.12 -6.96
N LYS A 23 -3.27 7.41 -6.99
CA LYS A 23 -3.01 6.30 -7.92
C LYS A 23 -3.31 4.91 -7.35
N ILE A 24 -3.74 4.80 -6.10
CA ILE A 24 -4.17 3.52 -5.50
C ILE A 24 -5.65 3.26 -5.82
N GLY A 25 -5.95 2.14 -6.47
CA GLY A 25 -7.31 1.67 -6.73
C GLY A 25 -7.82 0.71 -5.64
N LYS A 26 -6.99 -0.27 -5.23
CA LYS A 26 -7.31 -1.21 -4.15
C LYS A 26 -6.12 -1.38 -3.22
N LEU A 27 -6.40 -1.65 -1.95
CA LEU A 27 -5.41 -1.97 -0.92
C LEU A 27 -5.81 -3.25 -0.20
N SER A 28 -4.85 -4.13 0.05
CA SER A 28 -4.99 -5.34 0.87
C SER A 28 -3.74 -5.58 1.71
N ILE A 29 -3.88 -6.28 2.83
CA ILE A 29 -2.81 -6.54 3.79
C ILE A 29 -2.66 -8.05 3.94
N HIS A 30 -1.42 -8.53 3.87
CA HIS A 30 -1.12 -9.96 3.91
C HIS A 30 -0.06 -10.26 4.97
N VAL A 31 -0.19 -11.42 5.62
CA VAL A 31 0.74 -11.87 6.66
C VAL A 31 1.94 -12.57 6.01
N CYS A 32 3.15 -12.19 6.40
CA CYS A 32 4.40 -12.78 5.90
C CYS A 32 5.30 -13.35 7.00
N GLY A 33 4.87 -13.26 8.27
CA GLY A 33 5.56 -13.86 9.42
C GLY A 33 4.86 -13.54 10.73
N LYS A 34 5.42 -14.00 11.85
CA LYS A 34 4.92 -13.67 13.19
C LYS A 34 5.05 -12.16 13.42
N ASN A 35 3.93 -11.48 13.64
CA ASN A 35 3.83 -10.02 13.77
C ASN A 35 4.39 -9.24 12.57
N LYS A 36 4.45 -9.88 11.39
CA LYS A 36 4.94 -9.23 10.17
C LYS A 36 3.91 -9.32 9.05
N LYS A 37 3.67 -8.19 8.41
CA LYS A 37 2.71 -8.01 7.33
C LYS A 37 3.36 -7.28 6.17
N TYR A 38 2.71 -7.30 5.03
CA TYR A 38 3.05 -6.45 3.88
C TYR A 38 1.77 -5.93 3.25
N ILE A 39 1.89 -4.78 2.60
CA ILE A 39 0.81 -4.15 1.85
C ILE A 39 0.87 -4.65 0.42
N VAL A 40 -0.30 -4.92 -0.17
CA VAL A 40 -0.47 -5.13 -1.60
C VAL A 40 -1.46 -4.10 -2.11
N ILE A 41 -1.06 -3.30 -3.07
CA ILE A 41 -1.93 -2.35 -3.76
C ILE A 41 -2.15 -2.79 -5.21
N GLU A 42 -3.33 -2.48 -5.73
CA GLU A 42 -3.60 -2.44 -7.16
C GLU A 42 -3.73 -0.97 -7.55
N THR A 43 -2.87 -0.50 -8.44
CA THR A 43 -2.96 0.87 -8.96
C THR A 43 -4.20 1.03 -9.83
N VAL A 44 -4.61 2.28 -10.08
CA VAL A 44 -5.71 2.58 -11.02
C VAL A 44 -5.42 2.12 -12.47
N GLU A 45 -4.15 1.86 -12.78
CA GLU A 45 -3.68 1.34 -14.07
C GLU A 45 -3.61 -0.21 -14.09
N GLY A 46 -4.00 -0.87 -12.99
CA GLY A 46 -4.08 -2.33 -12.89
C GLY A 46 -2.79 -3.02 -12.45
N GLN A 47 -1.70 -2.27 -12.22
CA GLN A 47 -0.44 -2.83 -11.72
C GLN A 47 -0.54 -3.20 -10.24
N ARG A 48 -0.06 -4.38 -9.86
CA ARG A 48 -0.01 -4.84 -8.47
C ARG A 48 1.37 -4.63 -7.87
N LEU A 49 1.43 -3.77 -6.86
CA LEU A 49 2.67 -3.45 -6.14
C LEU A 49 2.59 -3.95 -4.71
N CYS A 50 3.71 -4.44 -4.20
CA CYS A 50 3.80 -4.98 -2.86
C CYS A 50 4.85 -4.25 -2.02
N SER A 51 4.60 -4.08 -0.73
CA SER A 51 5.64 -3.61 0.19
C SER A 51 6.57 -4.77 0.58
N PRO A 52 7.77 -4.46 1.08
CA PRO A 52 8.54 -5.41 1.87
C PRO A 52 7.73 -5.89 3.08
N CYS A 53 8.07 -7.09 3.55
CA CYS A 53 7.57 -7.63 4.82
C CYS A 53 8.13 -6.78 5.97
N ALA A 54 7.26 -6.17 6.76
CA ALA A 54 7.62 -5.31 7.89
C ALA A 54 6.79 -5.65 9.12
N ASP A 55 7.20 -5.13 10.27
CA ASP A 55 6.46 -5.33 11.51
C ASP A 55 5.05 -4.75 11.42
N GLU A 56 4.09 -5.40 12.07
CA GLU A 56 2.67 -5.06 12.02
C GLU A 56 2.40 -3.60 12.38
N ASP A 57 3.15 -3.05 13.35
CA ASP A 57 3.00 -1.66 13.78
C ASP A 57 3.40 -0.67 12.68
N VAL A 58 4.46 -0.99 11.94
CA VAL A 58 4.93 -0.19 10.78
C VAL A 58 3.88 -0.23 9.67
N ILE A 59 3.36 -1.42 9.36
CA ILE A 59 2.31 -1.58 8.35
C ILE A 59 1.03 -0.84 8.75
N SER A 60 0.65 -0.91 10.03
CA SER A 60 -0.52 -0.21 10.57
C SER A 60 -0.39 1.30 10.44
N LEU A 61 0.79 1.85 10.68
CA LEU A 61 1.07 3.28 10.49
C LEU A 61 0.95 3.68 9.01
N SER A 62 1.58 2.94 8.10
CA SER A 62 1.51 3.23 6.66
C SER A 62 0.09 3.14 6.11
N VAL A 63 -0.72 2.17 6.57
CA VAL A 63 -2.13 2.07 6.16
C VAL A 63 -2.92 3.32 6.58
N LYS A 64 -2.72 3.83 7.80
CA LYS A 64 -3.37 5.08 8.25
C LYS A 64 -2.96 6.27 7.38
N MET A 65 -1.70 6.35 6.96
CA MET A 65 -1.23 7.39 6.05
C MET A 65 -1.88 7.29 4.68
N ILE A 66 -1.93 6.08 4.11
CA ILE A 66 -2.61 5.81 2.83
C ILE A 66 -4.09 6.20 2.89
N GLU A 67 -4.79 5.82 3.97
CA GLU A 67 -6.20 6.20 4.17
C GLU A 67 -6.37 7.72 4.31
N HIS A 68 -5.48 8.38 5.06
CA HIS A 68 -5.52 9.83 5.24
C HIS A 68 -5.35 10.57 3.90
N TYR A 69 -4.38 10.15 3.09
CA TYR A 69 -4.17 10.70 1.76
C TYR A 69 -5.32 10.41 0.81
N SER A 70 -5.85 9.19 0.82
CA SER A 70 -6.97 8.80 -0.05
C SER A 70 -8.26 9.56 0.28
N LYS A 71 -8.46 9.94 1.55
CA LYS A 71 -9.56 10.82 1.98
C LYS A 71 -9.31 12.28 1.59
N SER A 72 -8.07 12.76 1.74
CA SER A 72 -7.72 14.16 1.47
C SER A 72 -7.64 14.48 -0.03
N ALA A 73 -7.23 13.53 -0.87
CA ALA A 73 -7.25 13.66 -2.33
C ALA A 73 -8.67 13.92 -2.88
N LYS A 74 -9.73 13.51 -2.15
CA LYS A 74 -11.11 13.85 -2.52
C LYS A 74 -11.46 15.32 -2.29
N LEU A 75 -10.76 16.03 -1.40
CA LEU A 75 -11.05 17.43 -1.07
C LEU A 75 -10.48 18.44 -2.06
N VAL A 76 -9.51 18.05 -2.89
CA VAL A 76 -8.87 18.94 -3.88
C VAL A 76 -9.57 18.89 -5.26
N SER A 77 -10.57 18.01 -5.41
CA SER A 77 -11.32 17.81 -6.66
C SER A 77 -12.77 18.31 -6.60
N SER A 78 -13.09 19.26 -5.72
CA SER A 78 -14.42 19.90 -5.62
C SER A 78 -14.38 21.38 -5.95
#